data_AF-A0A816G7G7-F1
#
_entry.id   AF-A0A816G7G7-F1
#
_cell.length_a   1.000
_cell.length_b   1.000
_cell.length_c   1.000
_cell.angle_alpha   90.00
_cell.angle_beta   90.00
_cell.angle_gamma   90.00
#
_symmetry.space_group_name_H-M   'P 1'
#
loop_
_entity.id
_entity.type
_entity.pdbx_description
1 polymer ?
#
loop_
_entity_poly.entity_id
_entity_poly.type
_entity_poly.pdbx_seq_one_letter_code
_entity_poly.pdbx_strand_id
1 'polypeptide(L)' 'SAELYDLLTGNWTTAANMNIERSQHTASILANGKILVAGGYNGNSSINTAKLY' A
#
# COMPACT_ATOMS: atom_id res chain seq x y z
N SER A 1 -0.78 -6.09 -6.01
CA SER A 1 -1.44 -4.87 -6.51
C SER A 1 -1.80 -3.97 -5.33
N ALA A 2 -2.17 -2.73 -5.59
CA ALA A 2 -2.78 -1.84 -4.61
C ALA A 2 -4.03 -1.23 -5.25
N GLU A 3 -5.06 -0.95 -4.47
CA GLU A 3 -6.30 -0.34 -4.95
C GLU A 3 -6.70 0.78 -4.00
N LEU A 4 -7.21 1.88 -4.55
CA LEU A 4 -7.72 3.02 -3.81
C LEU A 4 -9.24 2.99 -3.87
N TYR A 5 -9.87 2.99 -2.69
CA TYR A 5 -11.31 3.11 -2.57
C TYR A 5 -11.73 4.59 -2.52
N ASP A 6 -12.59 5.00 -3.45
CA ASP A 6 -13.22 6.31 -3.43
C ASP A 6 -14.57 6.24 -2.70
N LEU A 7 -14.66 6.92 -1.55
CA LEU A 7 -15.87 6.98 -0.72
C LEU A 7 -17.04 7.71 -1.40
N LEU A 8 -16.78 8.60 -2.36
CA LEU A 8 -17.82 9.39 -3.03
C LEU A 8 -18.53 8.58 -4.10
N THR A 9 -17.77 7.77 -4.85
CA THR A 9 -18.30 6.96 -5.95
C THR A 9 -18.53 5.50 -5.56
N GLY A 10 -17.99 5.07 -4.41
CA GLY A 10 -18.08 3.70 -3.93
C GLY A 10 -17.27 2.70 -4.77
N ASN A 11 -16.33 3.19 -5.58
CA ASN A 11 -15.58 2.37 -6.52
C ASN A 11 -14.13 2.15 -6.07
N TRP A 12 -13.57 1.01 -6.48
CA TRP A 12 -12.14 0.74 -6.38
C TRP A 12 -11.44 1.15 -7.67
N THR A 13 -10.32 1.85 -7.53
CA THR A 13 -9.43 2.21 -8.65
C THR A 13 -8.07 1.56 -8.45
N THR A 14 -7.46 1.08 -9.52
CA THR A 14 -6.11 0.50 -9.43
C THR A 14 -5.10 1.59 -9.07
N ALA A 15 -4.41 1.42 -7.95
CA ALA A 15 -3.33 2.30 -7.53
C ALA A 15 -2.01 1.85 -8.18
N ALA A 16 -0.97 2.69 -8.03
CA ALA A 16 0.35 2.39 -8.59
C ALA A 16 0.85 1.00 -8.18
N ASN A 17 1.32 0.22 -9.16
CA ASN A 17 1.75 -1.16 -8.91
C ASN A 17 2.82 -1.23 -7.81
N MET A 18 2.68 -2.12 -6.84
CA MET A 18 3.76 -2.38 -5.87
C MET A 18 4.90 -3.10 -6.61
N ASN A 19 6.09 -2.52 -6.61
CA ASN A 19 7.26 -3.12 -7.25
C ASN A 19 7.74 -4.40 -6.53
N ILE A 20 7.32 -4.57 -5.27
CA ILE A 20 7.67 -5.69 -4.41
C ILE A 20 6.38 -6.22 -3.80
N GLU A 21 6.14 -7.52 -3.97
CA GLU A 21 5.06 -8.22 -3.30
C GLU A 21 5.19 -8.08 -1.78
N ARG A 22 4.06 -7.82 -1.10
CA ARG A 22 4.05 -7.72 0.35
C ARG A 22 2.73 -8.18 0.92
N SER A 23 2.80 -8.97 1.96
CA SER A 23 1.72 -9.34 2.87
C SER A 23 2.09 -8.89 4.29
N GLN A 24 1.11 -8.84 5.21
CA GLN A 24 1.36 -8.47 6.62
C GLN A 24 2.12 -7.13 6.79
N HIS A 25 1.93 -6.20 5.86
CA HIS A 25 2.51 -4.86 5.92
C HIS A 25 1.64 -3.94 6.79
N THR A 26 2.18 -2.79 7.18
CA THR A 26 1.40 -1.71 7.82
C THR A 26 1.12 -0.62 6.80
N ALA A 27 -0.12 -0.11 6.76
CA ALA A 27 -0.51 1.06 5.98
C ALA A 27 -0.96 2.17 6.93
N SER A 28 -0.43 3.38 6.76
CA SER A 28 -0.76 4.55 7.59
C SER A 28 -0.98 5.79 6.74
N ILE A 29 -2.04 6.55 7.07
CA ILE A 29 -2.32 7.84 6.42
C ILE A 29 -1.43 8.91 7.06
N LEU A 30 -0.77 9.70 6.23
CA LEU A 30 0.05 10.83 6.64
C LEU A 30 -0.78 12.12 6.66
N ALA A 31 -0.28 13.15 7.35
CA ALA A 31 -0.98 14.43 7.49
C ALA A 31 -1.28 15.13 6.14
N ASN A 32 -0.53 14.81 5.09
CA ASN A 32 -0.75 15.33 3.74
C ASN A 32 -1.71 14.47 2.89
N GLY A 33 -2.41 13.50 3.50
CA GLY A 33 -3.37 12.63 2.82
C GLY A 33 -2.77 11.45 2.06
N LYS A 34 -1.44 11.32 2.00
CA LYS A 34 -0.76 10.17 1.37
C LYS A 34 -0.78 8.94 2.27
N ILE A 35 -0.64 7.76 1.67
CA ILE A 35 -0.58 6.50 2.39
C ILE A 35 0.85 5.96 2.37
N LEU A 36 1.44 5.80 3.55
CA LEU A 36 2.72 5.10 3.71
C LEU A 36 2.45 3.63 3.98
N VAL A 37 2.97 2.77 3.12
CA VAL A 37 2.98 1.32 3.28
C VAL A 37 4.38 0.87 3.64
N ALA A 38 4.58 0.30 4.83
CA ALA A 38 5.90 -0.07 5.34
C ALA A 38 6.00 -1.57 5.68
N GLY A 39 7.14 -2.17 5.34
CA GLY A 39 7.49 -3.54 5.69
C GLY A 39 6.59 -4.61 5.06
N GLY A 40 6.54 -5.77 5.72
CA GLY A 40 5.75 -6.93 5.30
C GLY A 40 6.62 -8.13 4.93
N TYR A 41 5.96 -9.16 4.40
CA TYR A 41 6.55 -10.42 3.96
C TYR A 41 6.26 -10.63 2.46
N ASN A 42 7.30 -10.84 1.66
CA ASN A 42 7.19 -10.97 0.20
C ASN A 42 7.02 -12.41 -0.29
N GLY A 43 6.73 -13.37 0.60
CA GLY A 43 6.69 -14.79 0.25
C GLY A 43 7.98 -15.54 0.61
N ASN A 44 9.12 -14.84 0.73
CA ASN A 44 10.42 -15.43 1.03
C ASN A 44 11.07 -14.88 2.31
N SER A 45 10.95 -13.57 2.56
CA SER A 45 11.55 -12.90 3.71
C SER A 45 10.75 -11.68 4.14
N SER A 46 10.98 -11.24 5.37
CA SER A 46 10.57 -9.89 5.79
C SER A 46 11.33 -8.85 4.98
N ILE A 47 10.62 -7.83 4.50
CA ILE A 47 11.20 -6.75 3.72
C ILE A 47 11.28 -5.48 4.57
N ASN A 48 12.36 -4.72 4.42
CA ASN A 48 12.62 -3.46 5.13
C ASN A 48 12.39 -2.23 4.22
N THR A 49 11.48 -2.36 3.26
CA THR A 49 11.15 -1.28 2.30
C THR A 49 9.80 -0.65 2.62
N ALA A 50 9.66 0.63 2.27
CA ALA A 50 8.39 1.35 2.33
C ALA A 50 8.04 1.93 0.95
N LYS A 51 6.74 2.10 0.69
CA LYS A 51 6.20 2.73 -0.51
C LYS A 51 5.17 3.78 -0.11
N LEU A 52 5.24 4.94 -0.74
CA LEU A 52 4.28 6.02 -0.58
C LEU A 52 3.29 6.01 -1.75
N TYR A 53 2.02 6.18 -1.42
CA TYR A 53 0.89 6.30 -2.32
C TYR A 53 0.28 7.69 -2.19
#